data_AF-A0AAD8IBN7-F1
#
_entry.id   AF-A0AAD8IBN7-F1
#
_cell.length_a   1.000
_cell.length_b   1.000
_cell.length_c   1.000
_cell.angle_alpha   90.00
_cell.angle_beta   90.00
_cell.angle_gamma   90.00
#
_symmetry.space_group_name_H-M   'P 1'
#
loop_
_entity.id
_entity.type
_entity.pdbx_description
1 polymer ?
#
loop_
_entity_poly.entity_id
_entity_poly.type
_entity_poly.pdbx_seq_one_letter_code
_entity_poly.pdbx_strand_id
1 'polypeptide(L)'
;MERMTKNEATHENEETAQGQVDTLRFVHGFAEMAVVKCAVELGIPDILEKHAEPMTLSQLSSSLACSSAPLFRGLFKEKKTNQGSMGYVQTPMSRLLVKDGNNSFASENCGVMCQAPAGVWFR
;
A
#
# COMPACT_ATOMS: atom_id res chain seq x y z
N MET A 1 25.67 -35.67 27.91
CA MET A 1 24.66 -36.02 26.89
C MET A 1 23.73 -34.82 26.60
N GLU A 2 24.22 -33.58 26.63
CA GLU A 2 23.41 -32.34 26.61
C GLU A 2 23.59 -31.47 25.35
N ARG A 3 24.43 -31.89 24.39
CA ARG A 3 24.74 -31.08 23.19
C ARG A 3 23.88 -31.38 21.96
N MET A 4 23.16 -32.52 21.93
CA MET A 4 22.36 -32.92 20.77
C MET A 4 20.97 -32.25 20.77
N THR A 5 20.35 -32.05 21.93
CA THR A 5 19.00 -31.46 22.03
C THR A 5 18.96 -29.97 21.71
N LYS A 6 20.08 -29.26 21.90
CA LYS A 6 20.13 -27.80 21.69
C LYS A 6 20.12 -27.44 20.20
N ASN A 7 20.65 -28.30 19.33
CA ASN A 7 20.78 -28.04 17.90
C ASN A 7 19.47 -28.31 17.14
N GLU A 8 18.73 -29.35 17.54
CA GLU A 8 17.40 -29.68 16.98
C GLU A 8 16.37 -28.63 17.42
N ALA A 9 16.36 -28.24 18.70
CA ALA A 9 15.48 -27.18 19.21
C ALA A 9 15.77 -25.80 18.59
N THR A 10 17.02 -25.49 18.24
CA THR A 10 17.34 -24.25 17.51
C THR A 10 16.88 -24.30 16.05
N HIS A 11 16.98 -25.46 15.39
CA HIS A 11 16.56 -25.63 14.00
C HIS A 11 15.03 -25.55 13.85
N GLU A 12 14.28 -26.21 14.74
CA GLU A 12 12.81 -26.15 14.77
C GLU A 12 12.30 -24.73 15.08
N ASN A 13 13.00 -23.98 15.92
CA ASN A 13 12.66 -22.60 16.26
C ASN A 13 12.93 -21.64 15.08
N GLU A 14 14.00 -21.87 14.31
CA GLU A 14 14.30 -21.13 13.09
C GLU A 14 13.29 -21.42 11.96
N GLU A 15 12.94 -22.70 11.75
CA GLU A 15 11.90 -23.09 10.79
C GLU A 15 10.53 -22.50 11.14
N THR A 16 10.18 -22.50 12.43
CA THR A 16 8.92 -21.90 12.92
C THR A 16 8.92 -20.38 12.74
N ALA A 17 10.04 -19.71 13.04
CA ALA A 17 10.18 -18.27 12.83
C ALA A 17 10.06 -17.91 11.34
N GLN A 18 10.65 -18.71 10.45
CA GLN A 18 10.53 -18.52 9.01
C GLN A 18 9.08 -18.70 8.53
N GLY A 19 8.40 -19.75 9.01
CA GLY A 19 6.98 -19.96 8.71
C GLY A 19 6.07 -18.81 9.16
N GLN A 20 6.37 -18.18 10.30
CA GLN A 20 5.66 -16.98 10.77
C GLN A 20 5.89 -15.77 9.85
N VAL A 21 7.14 -15.54 9.41
CA VAL A 21 7.47 -14.46 8.46
C VAL A 21 6.73 -14.67 7.14
N ASP A 22 6.73 -15.89 6.61
CA ASP A 22 6.08 -16.18 5.33
C ASP A 22 4.56 -16.05 5.41
N THR A 23 3.95 -16.52 6.51
CA THR A 23 2.53 -16.32 6.79
C THR A 23 2.18 -14.83 6.88
N LEU A 24 2.99 -14.06 7.62
CA LEU A 24 2.79 -12.63 7.76
C LEU A 24 2.91 -11.90 6.42
N ARG A 25 3.87 -12.28 5.56
CA ARG A 25 4.00 -11.72 4.20
C ARG A 25 2.76 -12.01 3.35
N PHE A 26 2.23 -13.24 3.42
CA PHE A 26 1.03 -13.60 2.69
C PHE A 26 -0.19 -12.78 3.14
N VAL A 27 -0.39 -12.64 4.45
CA VAL A 27 -1.50 -11.83 5.02
C VAL A 27 -1.30 -10.34 4.74
N HIS A 28 -0.08 -9.82 4.84
CA HIS A 28 0.22 -8.41 4.61
C HIS A 28 0.02 -8.03 3.13
N GLY A 29 0.29 -8.94 2.18
CA GLY A 29 0.00 -8.73 0.77
C GLY A 29 -1.46 -8.36 0.47
N PHE A 30 -2.41 -8.86 1.28
CA PHE A 30 -3.82 -8.48 1.17
C PHE A 30 -4.06 -7.03 1.58
N ALA A 31 -3.44 -6.59 2.68
CA ALA A 31 -3.57 -5.21 3.15
C ALA A 31 -2.94 -4.23 2.14
N GLU A 32 -1.78 -4.57 1.58
CA GLU A 32 -1.12 -3.78 0.53
C GLU A 32 -2.01 -3.66 -0.72
N MET A 33 -2.62 -4.75 -1.16
CA MET A 33 -3.58 -4.75 -2.27
C MET A 33 -4.82 -3.90 -1.98
N ALA A 34 -5.38 -3.99 -0.76
CA ALA A 34 -6.52 -3.18 -0.36
C ALA A 34 -6.18 -1.69 -0.35
N VAL A 35 -4.99 -1.31 0.12
CA VAL A 35 -4.50 0.07 0.08
C VAL A 35 -4.39 0.57 -1.36
N VAL A 36 -3.82 -0.23 -2.27
CA VAL A 36 -3.71 0.11 -3.70
C VAL A 36 -5.08 0.29 -4.34
N LYS A 37 -6.02 -0.64 -4.09
CA LYS A 37 -7.40 -0.56 -4.59
C LYS A 37 -8.09 0.71 -4.10
N CYS A 38 -8.04 0.99 -2.79
CA CYS A 38 -8.62 2.21 -2.23
C CYS A 38 -8.00 3.46 -2.85
N ALA A 39 -6.68 3.50 -3.06
CA ALA A 39 -6.03 4.66 -3.67
C ALA A 39 -6.48 4.89 -5.11
N VAL A 40 -6.67 3.83 -5.90
CA VAL A 40 -7.17 3.90 -7.28
C VAL A 40 -8.65 4.32 -7.32
N GLU A 41 -9.50 3.72 -6.47
CA GLU A 41 -10.93 4.07 -6.40
C GLU A 41 -11.15 5.52 -5.96
N LEU A 42 -10.35 6.01 -5.02
CA LEU A 42 -10.35 7.40 -4.56
C LEU A 42 -9.67 8.37 -5.55
N GLY A 43 -9.04 7.87 -6.62
CA GLY A 43 -8.36 8.72 -7.61
C GLY A 43 -7.17 9.50 -7.06
N ILE A 44 -6.55 9.02 -5.97
CA ILE A 44 -5.42 9.68 -5.32
C ILE A 44 -4.22 9.83 -6.27
N PRO A 45 -3.84 8.81 -7.07
CA PRO A 45 -2.77 8.94 -8.05
C PRO A 45 -3.04 10.07 -9.05
N ASP A 46 -4.26 10.17 -9.57
CA ASP A 46 -4.63 11.19 -10.57
C ASP A 46 -4.59 12.62 -9.97
N ILE A 47 -5.01 12.77 -8.72
CA ILE A 47 -4.95 14.06 -7.99
C ILE A 47 -3.49 14.49 -7.80
N LEU A 48 -2.62 13.56 -7.39
CA LEU A 48 -1.20 13.84 -7.15
C LEU A 48 -0.42 14.07 -8.45
N GLU A 49 -0.83 13.46 -9.57
CA GLU A 49 -0.20 13.69 -10.89
C GLU A 49 -0.51 15.10 -11.41
N LYS A 50 -1.73 15.59 -11.19
CA LYS A 50 -2.16 16.93 -11.62
C LYS A 50 -1.56 18.05 -10.76
N HIS A 51 -1.09 17.73 -9.56
CA HIS A 51 -0.58 18.71 -8.62
C HIS A 51 0.95 18.83 -8.75
N ALA A 52 1.43 20.02 -9.13
CA ALA A 52 2.86 20.24 -9.39
C ALA A 52 3.75 20.22 -8.12
N GLU A 53 3.15 20.44 -6.95
CA GLU A 53 3.85 20.51 -5.66
C GLU A 53 3.45 19.33 -4.73
N PRO A 54 4.22 19.03 -3.67
CA PRO A 54 3.79 18.03 -2.68
C PRO A 54 2.45 18.41 -2.05
N MET A 55 1.46 17.51 -2.11
CA MET A 55 0.14 17.78 -1.54
C MET A 55 0.11 17.39 -0.06
N THR A 56 -0.35 18.28 0.80
CA THR A 56 -0.44 18.03 2.25
C THR A 56 -1.62 17.12 2.62
N LEU A 57 -1.59 16.50 3.82
CA LEU A 57 -2.71 15.69 4.31
C LEU A 57 -4.03 16.48 4.37
N SER A 58 -4.00 17.78 4.71
CA SER A 58 -5.19 18.61 4.78
C SER A 58 -5.81 18.85 3.39
N GLN A 59 -4.96 19.06 2.37
CA GLN A 59 -5.42 19.21 0.98
C GLN A 59 -5.96 17.89 0.42
N LEU A 60 -5.28 16.77 0.69
CA LEU A 60 -5.74 15.44 0.29
C LEU A 60 -7.08 15.08 0.97
N SER A 61 -7.18 15.27 2.28
CA SER A 61 -8.42 14.99 3.02
C SER A 61 -9.59 15.89 2.60
N SER A 62 -9.32 17.15 2.27
CA SER A 62 -10.34 18.04 1.70
C SER A 62 -10.80 17.59 0.31
N SER A 63 -9.89 17.03 -0.50
CA SER A 63 -10.20 16.56 -1.86
C SER A 63 -10.93 15.22 -1.86
N LEU A 64 -10.65 14.37 -0.87
CA LEU A 64 -11.12 12.98 -0.80
C LEU A 64 -12.23 12.75 0.25
N ALA A 65 -12.55 13.77 1.05
CA ALA A 65 -13.40 13.66 2.24
C ALA A 65 -12.99 12.49 3.17
N CYS A 66 -11.70 12.13 3.18
CA CYS A 66 -11.18 10.95 3.87
C CYS A 66 -9.97 11.31 4.75
N SER A 67 -9.98 10.82 6.00
CA SER A 67 -8.96 11.12 7.02
C SER A 67 -7.90 10.01 7.17
N SER A 68 -7.83 9.04 6.26
CA SER A 68 -7.00 7.84 6.47
C SER A 68 -5.52 8.09 6.12
N ALA A 69 -4.77 8.58 7.11
CA ALA A 69 -3.30 8.75 7.03
C ALA A 69 -2.51 7.49 6.61
N PRO A 70 -2.89 6.24 6.97
CA PRO A 70 -2.11 5.05 6.63
C PRO A 70 -1.99 4.78 5.13
N LEU A 71 -3.04 5.09 4.35
CA LEU A 71 -3.06 4.85 2.90
C LEU A 71 -1.94 5.62 2.19
N PHE A 72 -1.65 6.83 2.66
CA PHE A 72 -0.72 7.73 2.00
C PHE A 72 0.75 7.37 2.24
N ARG A 73 1.07 6.78 3.41
CA ARG A 73 2.46 6.52 3.83
C ARG A 73 3.09 5.30 3.15
N GLY A 74 2.29 4.35 2.69
CA GLY A 74 2.78 3.13 2.03
C GLY A 74 2.96 3.27 0.52
N LEU A 75 2.13 4.09 -0.13
CA LEU A 75 2.05 4.15 -1.60
C LEU A 75 2.74 5.38 -2.21
N PHE A 76 2.81 6.48 -1.45
CA PHE A 76 3.34 7.76 -1.90
C PHE A 76 4.55 8.17 -1.06
N LYS A 77 5.44 8.98 -1.65
CA LYS A 77 6.65 9.43 -0.97
C LYS A 77 6.39 10.72 -0.21
N GLU A 78 6.76 10.75 1.06
CA GLU A 78 6.74 11.96 1.88
C GLU A 78 7.86 12.93 1.45
N LYS A 79 7.52 14.20 1.26
CA LYS A 79 8.45 15.29 0.92
C LYS A 79 8.04 16.57 1.64
N LYS A 80 9.02 17.32 2.16
CA LYS A 80 8.75 18.64 2.71
C LYS A 80 8.31 19.60 1.61
N THR A 81 7.20 20.28 1.85
CA THR A 81 6.68 21.37 1.02
C THR A 81 7.55 22.62 1.21
N ASN A 82 7.40 23.60 0.32
CA ASN A 82 8.07 24.89 0.43
C ASN A 82 7.67 25.67 1.71
N GLN A 83 6.54 25.32 2.33
CA GLN A 83 6.07 25.88 3.60
C GLN A 83 6.54 25.09 4.83
N GLY A 84 7.43 24.11 4.65
CA GLY A 84 7.98 23.28 5.74
C GLY A 84 7.05 22.16 6.23
N SER A 85 5.80 22.13 5.78
CA SER A 85 4.83 21.06 6.08
C SER A 85 5.15 19.78 5.30
N MET A 86 4.78 18.61 5.84
CA MET A 86 4.92 17.34 5.12
C MET A 86 3.84 17.20 4.05
N GLY A 87 4.24 16.89 2.82
CA GLY A 87 3.35 16.57 1.71
C GLY A 87 3.73 15.25 1.04
N TYR A 88 2.88 14.79 0.15
CA TYR A 88 3.06 13.53 -0.58
C TYR A 88 3.30 13.80 -2.05
N VAL A 89 4.19 12.99 -2.64
CA VAL A 89 4.50 13.00 -4.08
C VAL A 89 4.42 11.59 -4.66
N GLN A 90 4.13 11.53 -5.95
CA GLN A 90 4.11 10.33 -6.77
C GLN A 90 5.44 9.55 -6.71
N THR A 91 5.36 8.24 -6.45
CA THR A 91 6.44 7.27 -6.66
C THR A 91 6.35 6.67 -8.07
N PRO A 92 7.40 6.00 -8.58
CA PRO A 92 7.28 5.24 -9.83
C PRO A 92 6.12 4.23 -9.81
N MET A 93 5.87 3.58 -8.67
CA MET A 93 4.78 2.64 -8.49
C MET A 93 3.42 3.32 -8.56
N SER A 94 3.22 4.43 -7.84
CA SER A 94 1.93 5.12 -7.85
C SER A 94 1.60 5.76 -9.21
N ARG A 95 2.61 6.08 -10.05
CA ARG A 95 2.37 6.60 -11.41
C ARG A 95 1.75 5.55 -12.33
N LEU A 96 2.04 4.28 -12.07
CA LEU A 96 1.43 3.16 -12.79
C LEU A 96 -0.06 2.97 -12.44
N LEU A 97 -0.55 3.67 -11.42
CA LEU A 97 -1.95 3.65 -10.97
C LEU A 97 -2.77 4.84 -11.48
N VAL A 98 -2.19 5.73 -12.30
CA VAL A 98 -2.88 6.89 -12.91
C VAL A 98 -3.73 6.40 -14.07
N LYS A 99 -5.04 6.72 -14.09
CA LYS A 99 -6.01 6.15 -15.05
C LYS A 99 -5.65 6.39 -16.53
N ASP A 100 -5.09 7.55 -16.83
CA ASP A 100 -4.77 7.97 -18.21
C ASP A 100 -3.30 7.73 -18.60
N GLY A 101 -2.56 6.94 -17.81
CA GLY A 101 -1.17 6.59 -18.12
C GLY A 101 -1.07 5.60 -19.28
N ASN A 102 -0.14 5.82 -20.20
CA ASN A 102 0.15 4.95 -21.36
C ASN A 102 0.47 3.47 -20.98
N ASN A 103 0.66 3.19 -19.68
CA ASN A 103 1.09 1.91 -19.11
C ASN A 103 0.29 1.59 -17.80
N SER A 104 -0.95 2.07 -17.69
CA SER A 104 -1.68 2.07 -16.41
C SER A 104 -2.24 0.71 -16.01
N PHE A 105 -1.92 0.23 -14.81
CA PHE A 105 -2.61 -0.90 -14.18
C PHE A 105 -4.03 -0.53 -13.71
N ALA A 106 -4.37 0.77 -13.68
CA ALA A 106 -5.70 1.23 -13.31
C ALA A 106 -6.72 1.06 -14.44
N SER A 107 -6.29 0.99 -15.71
CA SER A 107 -7.18 0.71 -16.85
C SER A 107 -7.45 -0.79 -17.00
N GLU A 108 -6.48 -1.66 -16.71
CA GLU A 108 -6.61 -3.12 -16.85
C GLU A 108 -7.35 -3.80 -15.68
N ASN A 109 -7.42 -3.17 -14.50
CA ASN A 109 -8.06 -3.76 -13.31
C ASN A 109 -9.60 -3.60 -13.24
N CYS A 110 -10.23 -2.89 -14.19
CA CYS A 110 -11.68 -2.71 -14.17
C CYS A 110 -12.46 -4.03 -14.41
N GLY A 111 -11.80 -5.07 -14.96
CA GLY A 111 -12.41 -6.38 -15.26
C GLY A 111 -12.28 -7.45 -14.17
N VAL A 112 -11.13 -7.57 -13.50
CA VAL A 112 -10.83 -8.67 -12.57
C VAL A 112 -11.20 -8.37 -11.11
N MET A 113 -11.19 -7.09 -10.70
CA MET A 113 -11.45 -6.70 -9.31
C MET A 113 -12.95 -6.52 -8.98
N CYS A 114 -13.81 -6.40 -10.00
CA CYS A 114 -15.25 -6.18 -9.87
C CYS A 114 -16.07 -7.45 -9.58
N GLN A 115 -15.47 -8.64 -9.54
CA GLN A 115 -16.20 -9.90 -9.27
C GLN A 115 -16.15 -10.36 -7.81
N ALA A 116 -15.36 -9.71 -6.96
CA ALA A 116 -15.33 -10.08 -5.55
C ALA A 116 -16.47 -9.37 -4.79
N PRO A 117 -17.43 -10.11 -4.19
CA PRO A 117 -18.53 -9.50 -3.46
C PRO A 117 -18.00 -8.61 -2.33
N ALA A 118 -18.67 -7.47 -2.12
CA ALA A 118 -18.29 -6.41 -1.19
C ALA A 118 -18.00 -6.89 0.26
N GLY A 119 -18.47 -8.09 0.63
CA GLY A 119 -18.29 -8.68 1.96
C GLY A 119 -16.99 -9.46 2.21
N VAL A 120 -16.09 -9.61 1.22
CA VAL A 120 -14.82 -10.37 1.40
C VAL A 120 -13.63 -9.46 1.74
N TRP A 121 -13.76 -8.14 1.57
CA TRP A 121 -12.64 -7.20 1.74
C TRP A 121 -12.60 -6.50 3.10
N PHE A 122 -13.65 -6.65 3.91
CA PHE A 122 -13.75 -6.10 5.26
C PHE A 122 -14.53 -7.07 6.16
N ARG A 123 -13.93 -8.21 6.47
CA ARG A 123 -14.32 -8.99 7.64
C ARG A 123 -13.15 -9.76 8.23
#